data_AF-A0A7W9F3V6-F1
#
_entry.id   AF-A0A7W9F3V6-F1
#
_cell.length_a   1.000
_cell.length_b   1.000
_cell.length_c   1.000
_cell.angle_alpha   90.00
_cell.angle_beta   90.00
_cell.angle_gamma   90.00
#
_symmetry.space_group_name_H-M   'P 1'
#
loop_
_entity.id
_entity.type
_entity.pdbx_description
1 polymer ?
#
loop_
_entity_poly.entity_id
_entity_poly.type
_entity_poly.pdbx_seq_one_letter_code
_entity_poly.pdbx_strand_id
1 'polypeptide(L)'
;MATRIETDGDAEPAGKVWRPKRVLITRSAREFGHGRAIAARALALGSVVVELPGDRLALDLPDDPRRAYAEAKATLAVVVAPPSKRKLQPIAPSADWRVDLAEGCPAHCGYCYLAGSLKGPPIVRAYANLDEIMGGLPEYLGRGQVTSRSVRRMDEGTTFEASCYTDPLGIEPATGSLSALISAFGAWEADAQLRFTTKYDAVGPLLDLEHRGRTRMRASVNPAGYARFEGGTSAVAARLVALRRMAEAGYRIGLTIAPIIAADGWERAYGELIADVADALAGLPDPDLTLELITHRYTPGSKAVLETWYPGSALDMGPDGRAEKRTKFGSVKFVYDAGTMRALRGFFETTIARVLPQARILYWT
;
A
#
# COMPACT_ATOMS: atom_id res chain seq x y z
N MET A 1 -27.97 -10.82 -47.39
CA MET A 1 -28.15 -9.64 -46.53
C MET A 1 -28.27 -10.13 -45.11
N ALA A 2 -27.59 -9.45 -44.17
CA ALA A 2 -27.43 -9.75 -42.74
C ALA A 2 -26.33 -10.77 -42.36
N THR A 3 -25.09 -10.30 -42.43
CA THR A 3 -23.96 -10.84 -41.65
C THR A 3 -24.18 -10.46 -40.18
N ARG A 4 -24.30 -11.44 -39.29
CA ARG A 4 -24.21 -11.21 -37.84
C ARG A 4 -22.77 -10.87 -37.50
N ILE A 5 -22.54 -9.65 -37.02
CA ILE A 5 -21.33 -9.27 -36.33
C ILE A 5 -21.58 -9.65 -34.87
N GLU A 6 -20.97 -10.75 -34.42
CA GLU A 6 -20.84 -11.05 -33.00
C GLU A 6 -19.72 -10.14 -32.47
N THR A 7 -20.09 -9.18 -31.63
CA THR A 7 -19.14 -8.47 -30.79
C THR A 7 -18.75 -9.43 -29.68
N ASP A 8 -17.55 -10.00 -29.75
CA ASP A 8 -16.88 -10.55 -28.59
C ASP A 8 -16.82 -9.44 -27.54
N GLY A 9 -17.63 -9.58 -26.49
CA GLY A 9 -17.51 -8.76 -25.30
C GLY A 9 -16.19 -9.11 -24.65
N ASP A 10 -15.21 -8.21 -24.74
CA ASP A 10 -14.01 -8.25 -23.92
C ASP A 10 -14.43 -8.28 -22.45
N ALA A 11 -14.45 -9.48 -21.87
CA ALA A 11 -14.56 -9.63 -20.44
C ALA A 11 -13.29 -9.04 -19.82
N GLU A 12 -13.43 -7.90 -19.14
CA GLU A 12 -12.32 -7.23 -18.47
C GLU A 12 -11.51 -8.23 -17.63
N PRO A 13 -10.16 -8.25 -17.71
CA PRO A 13 -9.37 -9.13 -16.87
C PRO A 13 -9.62 -8.75 -15.41
N ALA A 14 -10.22 -9.68 -14.66
CA ALA A 14 -10.42 -9.51 -13.23
C ALA A 14 -9.05 -9.36 -12.55
N GLY A 15 -8.83 -8.19 -11.92
CA GLY A 15 -7.59 -7.91 -11.18
C GLY A 15 -7.32 -8.95 -10.09
N LYS A 16 -6.09 -8.98 -9.57
CA LYS A 16 -5.69 -9.90 -8.51
C LYS A 16 -6.43 -9.60 -7.21
N VAL A 17 -7.39 -10.46 -6.88
CA VAL A 17 -8.16 -10.41 -5.64
C VAL A 17 -7.54 -11.35 -4.61
N TRP A 18 -7.12 -10.82 -3.47
CA TRP A 18 -6.78 -11.66 -2.32
C TRP A 18 -8.06 -12.18 -1.65
N ARG A 19 -8.09 -13.49 -1.36
CA ARG A 19 -9.19 -14.15 -0.67
C ARG A 19 -8.62 -14.85 0.57
N PRO A 20 -8.91 -14.38 1.80
CA PRO A 20 -8.47 -15.08 2.99
C PRO A 20 -9.11 -16.48 3.02
N LYS A 21 -8.35 -17.51 3.40
CA LYS A 21 -8.92 -18.85 3.59
C LYS A 21 -9.78 -18.92 4.85
N ARG A 22 -9.34 -18.19 5.88
CA ARG A 22 -9.99 -18.14 7.19
C ARG A 22 -10.10 -16.69 7.67
N VAL A 23 -11.25 -16.35 8.20
CA VAL A 23 -11.52 -15.09 8.87
C VAL A 23 -11.90 -15.36 10.32
N LEU A 24 -11.18 -14.75 11.25
CA LEU A 24 -11.50 -14.78 12.67
C LEU A 24 -12.18 -13.46 13.02
N ILE A 25 -13.38 -13.47 13.58
CA ILE A 25 -14.02 -12.25 14.08
C ILE A 25 -14.08 -12.30 15.60
N THR A 26 -13.53 -11.28 16.27
CA THR A 26 -13.53 -11.24 17.73
C THR A 26 -14.91 -10.91 18.28
N ARG A 27 -15.14 -11.24 19.57
CA ARG A 27 -16.41 -10.95 20.22
C ARG A 27 -16.82 -9.48 20.07
N SER A 28 -15.94 -8.55 20.42
CA SER A 28 -16.26 -7.11 20.36
C SER A 28 -16.41 -6.60 18.92
N ALA A 29 -15.71 -7.20 17.96
CA ALA A 29 -15.81 -6.81 16.56
C ALA A 29 -17.19 -7.10 15.94
N ARG A 30 -17.90 -8.14 16.42
CA ARG A 30 -19.26 -8.48 15.95
C ARG A 30 -20.31 -7.44 16.33
N GLU A 31 -20.06 -6.63 17.35
CA GLU A 31 -20.97 -5.58 17.79
C GLU A 31 -21.01 -4.42 16.78
N PHE A 32 -19.95 -4.23 15.99
CA PHE A 32 -19.88 -3.18 14.97
C PHE A 32 -20.51 -3.62 13.64
N GLY A 33 -21.30 -2.71 13.04
CA GLY A 33 -21.93 -2.95 11.74
C GLY A 33 -20.92 -3.30 10.65
N HIS A 34 -19.82 -2.54 10.57
CA HIS A 34 -18.74 -2.83 9.63
C HIS A 34 -18.05 -4.17 9.91
N GLY A 35 -17.83 -4.54 11.18
CA GLY A 35 -17.30 -5.87 11.54
C GLY A 35 -18.15 -7.02 11.00
N ARG A 36 -19.48 -6.94 11.14
CA ARG A 36 -20.42 -7.91 10.56
C ARG A 36 -20.40 -7.89 9.03
N ALA A 37 -20.27 -6.70 8.41
CA ALA A 37 -20.16 -6.58 6.96
C ALA A 37 -18.88 -7.24 6.41
N ILE A 38 -17.74 -7.11 7.10
CA ILE A 38 -16.50 -7.81 6.72
C ILE A 38 -16.71 -9.34 6.75
N ALA A 39 -17.33 -9.87 7.81
CA ALA A 39 -17.63 -11.30 7.91
C ALA A 39 -18.56 -11.77 6.76
N ALA A 40 -19.60 -11.00 6.44
CA ALA A 40 -20.52 -11.32 5.36
C ALA A 40 -19.82 -11.31 3.98
N ARG A 41 -18.99 -10.29 3.69
CA ARG A 41 -18.18 -10.24 2.45
C ARG A 41 -17.21 -11.42 2.36
N ALA A 42 -16.55 -11.76 3.47
CA ALA A 42 -15.64 -12.89 3.51
C ALA A 42 -16.34 -14.23 3.23
N LEU A 43 -17.54 -14.46 3.77
CA LEU A 43 -18.37 -15.63 3.44
C LEU A 43 -18.71 -15.66 1.94
N ALA A 44 -19.14 -14.53 1.38
CA ALA A 44 -19.45 -14.42 -0.06
C ALA A 44 -18.23 -14.69 -0.95
N LEU A 45 -17.01 -14.41 -0.47
CA LEU A 45 -15.76 -14.75 -1.15
C LEU A 45 -15.35 -16.23 -1.02
N GLY A 46 -16.07 -17.03 -0.23
CA GLY A 46 -15.80 -18.44 0.04
C GLY A 46 -14.88 -18.70 1.24
N SER A 47 -14.66 -17.69 2.10
CA SER A 47 -13.80 -17.83 3.28
C SER A 47 -14.53 -18.57 4.40
N VAL A 48 -13.81 -19.35 5.21
CA VAL A 48 -14.36 -19.87 6.47
C VAL A 48 -14.34 -18.75 7.52
N VAL A 49 -15.51 -18.37 8.04
CA VAL A 49 -15.62 -17.40 9.14
C VAL A 49 -15.76 -18.12 10.47
N VAL A 50 -14.91 -17.77 11.44
CA VAL A 50 -14.92 -18.30 12.80
C VAL A 50 -15.16 -17.17 13.77
N GLU A 51 -16.24 -17.27 14.54
CA GLU A 51 -16.53 -16.33 15.61
C GLU A 51 -15.82 -16.74 16.90
N LEU A 52 -15.02 -15.84 17.45
CA LEU A 52 -14.27 -16.11 18.67
C LEU A 52 -15.11 -15.78 19.92
N PRO A 53 -14.95 -16.56 21.02
CA PRO A 53 -15.67 -16.31 22.27
C PRO A 53 -15.22 -15.02 22.99
N GLY A 54 -14.06 -14.45 22.63
CA GLY A 54 -13.50 -13.23 23.19
C GLY A 54 -12.61 -12.48 22.18
N ASP A 55 -11.81 -11.52 22.68
CA ASP A 55 -10.95 -10.66 21.85
C ASP A 55 -9.51 -11.12 21.71
N ARG A 56 -9.13 -12.21 22.39
CA ARG A 56 -7.81 -12.80 22.25
C ARG A 56 -7.72 -13.60 20.95
N LEU A 57 -6.77 -13.24 20.09
CA LEU A 57 -6.43 -14.00 18.89
C LEU A 57 -5.53 -15.18 19.26
N ALA A 58 -6.14 -16.31 19.64
CA ALA A 58 -5.45 -17.58 19.75
C ALA A 58 -5.35 -18.20 18.35
N LEU A 59 -4.16 -18.13 17.75
CA LEU A 59 -3.89 -18.73 16.45
C LEU A 59 -3.31 -20.13 16.68
N ASP A 60 -4.05 -21.15 16.29
CA ASP A 60 -3.56 -22.53 16.19
C ASP A 60 -2.79 -22.66 14.87
N LEU A 61 -1.50 -22.29 14.90
CA LEU A 61 -0.59 -22.40 13.76
C LEU A 61 0.29 -23.64 13.94
N PRO A 62 0.64 -24.33 12.85
CA PRO A 62 1.52 -25.49 12.93
C PRO A 62 2.94 -25.12 13.39
N ASP A 63 3.66 -26.09 13.95
CA ASP A 63 5.06 -25.89 14.38
C ASP A 63 6.02 -25.65 13.20
N ASP A 64 5.71 -26.18 12.01
CA ASP A 64 6.51 -25.95 10.80
C ASP A 64 6.47 -24.46 10.40
N PRO A 65 7.59 -23.71 10.40
CA PRO A 65 7.59 -22.27 10.18
C PRO A 65 7.05 -21.84 8.82
N ARG A 66 7.28 -22.65 7.77
CA ARG A 66 6.81 -22.33 6.41
C ARG A 66 5.30 -22.44 6.31
N ARG A 67 4.73 -23.53 6.84
CA ARG A 67 3.28 -23.71 6.93
C ARG A 67 2.63 -22.67 7.84
N ALA A 68 3.23 -22.38 9.00
CA ALA A 68 2.74 -21.36 9.92
C ALA A 68 2.65 -19.99 9.25
N TYR A 69 3.69 -19.63 8.49
CA TYR A 69 3.73 -18.40 7.71
C TYR A 69 2.65 -18.37 6.61
N ALA A 70 2.51 -19.44 5.83
CA ALA A 70 1.52 -19.53 4.75
C ALA A 70 0.08 -19.44 5.30
N GLU A 71 -0.21 -20.15 6.39
CA GLU A 71 -1.52 -20.11 7.05
C GLU A 71 -1.81 -18.73 7.65
N ALA A 72 -0.81 -18.09 8.27
CA ALA A 72 -0.95 -16.74 8.79
C ALA A 72 -1.27 -15.73 7.67
N LYS A 73 -0.55 -15.79 6.54
CA LYS A 73 -0.78 -14.91 5.38
C LYS A 73 -2.13 -15.12 4.68
N ALA A 74 -2.74 -16.29 4.88
CA ALA A 74 -4.09 -16.60 4.41
C ALA A 74 -5.18 -16.33 5.46
N THR A 75 -4.84 -15.76 6.62
CA THR A 75 -5.78 -15.48 7.72
C THR A 75 -6.05 -13.98 7.85
N LEU A 76 -7.33 -13.61 7.87
CA LEU A 76 -7.81 -12.29 8.27
C LEU A 76 -8.35 -12.38 9.70
N ALA A 77 -8.01 -11.43 10.56
CA ALA A 77 -8.67 -11.22 11.84
C ALA A 77 -9.43 -9.88 11.79
N VAL A 78 -10.69 -9.88 12.22
CA VAL A 78 -11.53 -8.71 12.37
C VAL A 78 -11.56 -8.36 13.85
N VAL A 79 -10.99 -7.22 14.20
CA VAL A 79 -10.75 -6.77 15.57
C VAL A 79 -11.23 -5.33 15.77
N VAL A 80 -11.34 -4.87 17.01
CA VAL A 80 -11.62 -3.46 17.31
C VAL A 80 -10.30 -2.70 17.43
N ALA A 81 -10.16 -1.58 16.72
CA ALA A 81 -9.00 -0.70 16.86
C ALA A 81 -8.98 -0.10 18.27
N PRO A 82 -7.88 -0.26 19.03
CA PRO A 82 -7.77 0.34 20.36
C PRO A 82 -7.69 1.88 20.26
N PRO A 83 -8.00 2.63 21.34
CA PRO A 83 -7.92 4.09 21.35
C PRO A 83 -6.57 4.65 20.89
N SER A 84 -5.47 3.96 21.20
CA SER A 84 -4.12 4.35 20.76
C SER A 84 -3.91 4.32 19.26
N LYS A 85 -4.67 3.50 18.52
CA LYS A 85 -4.64 3.44 17.05
C LYS A 85 -5.54 4.50 16.40
N ARG A 86 -6.53 5.01 17.12
CA ARG A 86 -7.39 6.14 16.68
C ARG A 86 -6.74 7.50 16.92
N LYS A 87 -5.73 7.58 17.80
CA LYS A 87 -4.90 8.79 17.94
C LYS A 87 -3.87 8.88 16.81
N LEU A 88 -4.18 9.65 15.76
CA LEU A 88 -3.35 9.72 14.56
C LEU A 88 -1.94 10.22 14.88
N GLN A 89 -0.97 9.64 14.18
CA GLN A 89 0.44 10.00 14.29
C GLN A 89 0.91 10.63 12.98
N PRO A 90 1.82 11.62 13.01
CA PRO A 90 2.45 12.11 11.80
C PRO A 90 3.24 11.03 11.07
N ILE A 91 3.26 11.11 9.73
CA ILE A 91 3.98 10.16 8.87
C ILE A 91 4.77 10.87 7.79
N ALA A 92 5.76 11.65 8.22
CA ALA A 92 6.68 12.31 7.31
C ALA A 92 7.55 11.29 6.53
N PRO A 93 7.86 11.57 5.25
CA PRO A 93 7.44 12.74 4.47
C PRO A 93 6.09 12.55 3.75
N SER A 94 5.40 11.42 3.95
CA SER A 94 4.24 10.99 3.17
C SER A 94 3.03 11.92 3.36
N ALA A 95 2.55 12.05 4.60
CA ALA A 95 1.34 12.79 4.96
C ALA A 95 1.42 13.39 6.36
N ASP A 96 0.49 14.30 6.67
CA ASP A 96 0.31 14.89 7.99
C ASP A 96 -0.11 13.86 9.03
N TRP A 97 -0.96 12.91 8.64
CA TRP A 97 -1.54 11.92 9.55
C TRP A 97 -1.56 10.53 8.95
N ARG A 98 -1.26 9.53 9.76
CA ARG A 98 -1.49 8.11 9.44
C ARG A 98 -2.88 7.69 9.92
N VAL A 99 -3.67 7.09 9.02
CA VAL A 99 -4.94 6.44 9.33
C VAL A 99 -4.79 4.95 9.11
N ASP A 100 -4.98 4.16 10.16
CA ASP A 100 -4.83 2.71 10.07
C ASP A 100 -6.22 2.07 9.90
N LEU A 101 -6.47 1.42 8.76
CA LEU A 101 -7.69 0.60 8.51
C LEU A 101 -7.49 -0.87 8.90
N ALA A 102 -6.23 -1.31 8.89
CA ALA A 102 -5.80 -2.64 9.28
C ALA A 102 -4.30 -2.63 9.60
N GLU A 103 -3.81 -3.73 10.19
CA GLU A 103 -2.39 -4.04 10.32
C GLU A 103 -2.06 -5.38 9.66
N GLY A 104 -0.94 -5.45 8.97
CA GLY A 104 -0.55 -6.62 8.19
C GLY A 104 -1.00 -6.50 6.73
N CYS A 105 -0.41 -7.32 5.88
CA CYS A 105 -0.61 -7.27 4.43
C CYS A 105 -0.62 -8.69 3.86
N PRO A 106 -1.50 -8.98 2.87
CA PRO A 106 -1.52 -10.28 2.20
C PRO A 106 -0.32 -10.54 1.29
N ALA A 107 0.45 -9.50 0.93
CA ALA A 107 1.63 -9.64 0.08
C ALA A 107 2.79 -10.36 0.78
N HIS A 108 3.65 -10.99 -0.01
CA HIS A 108 4.85 -11.73 0.38
C HIS A 108 6.13 -11.03 -0.10
N CYS A 109 6.23 -9.71 0.13
CA CYS A 109 7.41 -8.97 -0.32
C CYS A 109 8.65 -9.36 0.50
N GLY A 110 9.73 -9.77 -0.17
CA GLY A 110 11.01 -10.20 0.42
C GLY A 110 11.80 -9.08 1.09
N TYR A 111 11.36 -7.83 0.93
CA TYR A 111 11.96 -6.61 1.47
C TYR A 111 11.03 -5.87 2.45
N CYS A 112 9.90 -6.48 2.85
CA CYS A 112 8.83 -5.78 3.54
C CYS A 112 9.29 -5.20 4.89
N TYR A 113 9.24 -3.87 5.06
CA TYR A 113 9.62 -3.23 6.33
C TYR A 113 8.67 -3.55 7.49
N LEU A 114 7.48 -4.09 7.20
CA LEU A 114 6.56 -4.58 8.23
C LEU A 114 7.08 -5.84 8.92
N ALA A 115 7.99 -6.58 8.28
CA ALA A 115 8.66 -7.72 8.89
C ALA A 115 9.44 -7.27 10.14
N GLY A 116 9.10 -7.87 11.28
CA GLY A 116 9.67 -7.50 12.59
C GLY A 116 9.11 -6.21 13.21
N SER A 117 8.34 -5.41 12.47
CA SER A 117 7.69 -4.19 12.99
C SER A 117 6.32 -4.49 13.64
N LEU A 118 5.63 -5.54 13.18
CA LEU A 118 4.36 -6.00 13.75
C LEU A 118 4.59 -7.21 14.66
N LYS A 119 3.93 -7.24 15.81
CA LYS A 119 4.07 -8.32 16.80
C LYS A 119 3.25 -9.55 16.40
N GLY A 120 3.81 -10.73 16.68
CA GLY A 120 3.17 -12.03 16.47
C GLY A 120 3.12 -12.46 15.00
N PRO A 121 2.32 -13.49 14.69
CA PRO A 121 2.22 -14.03 13.33
C PRO A 121 1.75 -12.97 12.31
N PRO A 122 2.20 -13.06 11.04
CA PRO A 122 1.95 -12.05 10.01
C PRO A 122 0.56 -12.17 9.38
N ILE A 123 -0.48 -12.26 10.21
CA ILE A 123 -1.89 -12.17 9.79
C ILE A 123 -2.26 -10.73 9.45
N VAL A 124 -3.33 -10.57 8.67
CA VAL A 124 -4.00 -9.26 8.49
C VAL A 124 -4.99 -9.07 9.65
N ARG A 125 -4.98 -7.91 10.29
CA ARG A 125 -5.91 -7.50 11.36
C ARG A 125 -6.69 -6.27 10.89
N ALA A 126 -7.89 -6.46 10.37
CA ALA A 126 -8.76 -5.37 9.92
C ALA A 126 -9.63 -4.83 11.06
N TYR A 127 -9.89 -3.53 11.05
CA TYR A 127 -10.65 -2.88 12.12
C TYR A 127 -12.15 -2.84 11.84
N ALA A 128 -12.93 -3.28 12.83
CA ALA A 128 -14.39 -3.37 12.78
C ALA A 128 -15.08 -2.04 13.11
N ASN A 129 -14.46 -1.20 13.93
CA ASN A 129 -15.00 0.08 14.39
C ASN A 129 -14.66 1.24 13.43
N LEU A 130 -14.93 1.03 12.14
CA LEU A 130 -14.60 1.99 11.09
C LEU A 130 -15.29 3.33 11.32
N ASP A 131 -16.54 3.31 11.77
CA ASP A 131 -17.35 4.50 12.07
C ASP A 131 -16.66 5.39 13.11
N GLU A 132 -16.06 4.76 14.13
CA GLU A 132 -15.34 5.48 15.18
C GLU A 132 -13.98 6.01 14.69
N ILE A 133 -13.29 5.26 13.81
CA ILE A 133 -12.04 5.72 13.19
C ILE A 133 -12.33 6.94 12.33
N MET A 134 -13.32 6.86 11.44
CA MET A 134 -13.70 7.94 10.53
C MET A 134 -14.26 9.15 11.29
N GLY A 135 -15.08 8.92 12.31
CA GLY A 135 -15.65 9.98 13.14
C GLY A 135 -14.62 10.84 13.87
N GLY A 136 -13.43 10.31 14.15
CA GLY A 136 -12.34 11.05 14.79
C GLY A 136 -11.45 11.84 13.82
N LEU A 137 -11.51 11.59 12.51
CA LEU A 137 -10.61 12.23 11.54
C LEU A 137 -10.81 13.75 11.41
N PRO A 138 -12.04 14.30 11.45
CA PRO A 138 -12.24 15.75 11.32
C PRO A 138 -11.51 16.59 12.37
N GLU A 139 -11.23 16.04 13.56
CA GLU A 139 -10.48 16.73 14.62
C GLU A 139 -9.03 17.08 14.23
N TYR A 140 -8.50 16.46 13.18
CA TYR A 140 -7.13 16.63 12.71
C TYR A 140 -7.02 17.61 11.54
N LEU A 141 -8.13 18.05 10.96
CA LEU A 141 -8.16 19.04 9.89
C LEU A 141 -7.51 20.36 10.33
N GLY A 142 -6.64 20.91 9.49
CA GLY A 142 -5.89 22.14 9.75
C GLY A 142 -4.79 22.03 10.81
N ARG A 143 -4.53 20.83 11.35
CA ARG A 143 -3.50 20.61 12.38
C ARG A 143 -2.21 19.98 11.83
N GLY A 144 -2.18 19.71 10.53
CA GLY A 144 -1.05 19.08 9.84
C GLY A 144 0.26 19.85 9.97
N GLN A 145 1.38 19.11 9.95
CA GLN A 145 2.73 19.65 10.19
C GLN A 145 3.75 19.18 9.14
N VAL A 146 3.34 18.30 8.22
CA VAL A 146 4.20 17.65 7.24
C VAL A 146 3.95 18.26 5.86
N THR A 147 2.75 18.07 5.32
CA THR A 147 2.38 18.60 3.99
C THR A 147 1.77 19.98 4.13
N SER A 148 0.94 20.22 5.15
CA SER A 148 0.32 21.53 5.37
C SER A 148 1.32 22.66 5.65
N ARG A 149 2.56 22.34 6.05
CA ARG A 149 3.65 23.32 6.25
C ARG A 149 4.68 23.34 5.13
N SER A 150 4.54 22.49 4.13
CA SER A 150 5.44 22.43 2.99
C SER A 150 4.97 23.41 1.92
N VAL A 151 5.79 24.40 1.59
CA VAL A 151 5.49 25.35 0.49
C VAL A 151 5.21 24.63 -0.84
N ARG A 152 5.73 23.42 -1.02
CA ARG A 152 5.55 22.61 -2.24
C ARG A 152 4.32 21.70 -2.23
N ARG A 153 3.67 21.52 -1.08
CA ARG A 153 2.59 20.54 -0.88
C ARG A 153 1.40 21.06 -0.07
N MET A 154 1.42 22.31 0.36
CA MET A 154 0.33 22.90 1.14
C MET A 154 -0.98 22.99 0.34
N ASP A 155 -0.91 22.94 -0.99
CA ASP A 155 -2.04 22.79 -1.93
C ASP A 155 -2.78 21.45 -1.80
N GLU A 156 -2.18 20.46 -1.12
CA GLU A 156 -2.85 19.18 -0.82
C GLU A 156 -3.76 19.28 0.42
N GLY A 157 -3.75 20.40 1.14
CA GLY A 157 -4.48 20.58 2.38
C GLY A 157 -3.93 19.74 3.54
N THR A 158 -4.83 19.27 4.41
CA THR A 158 -4.48 18.28 5.45
C THR A 158 -4.47 16.89 4.85
N THR A 159 -3.32 16.21 4.87
CA THR A 159 -3.17 14.90 4.20
C THR A 159 -3.25 13.72 5.16
N PHE A 160 -3.84 12.62 4.70
CA PHE A 160 -4.04 11.38 5.45
C PHE A 160 -3.53 10.17 4.66
N GLU A 161 -2.65 9.37 5.25
CA GLU A 161 -2.06 8.17 4.65
C GLU A 161 -2.72 6.89 5.19
N ALA A 162 -3.36 6.12 4.31
CA ALA A 162 -4.13 4.92 4.66
C ALA A 162 -3.42 3.58 4.39
N SER A 163 -2.17 3.58 3.90
CA SER A 163 -1.44 2.36 3.54
C SER A 163 -0.13 2.14 4.32
N CYS A 164 -0.02 2.67 5.54
CA CYS A 164 1.20 2.54 6.34
C CYS A 164 1.45 1.14 6.90
N TYR A 165 0.40 0.44 7.32
CA TYR A 165 0.54 -0.87 7.96
C TYR A 165 -0.23 -1.96 7.26
N THR A 166 -0.84 -1.65 6.12
CA THR A 166 -1.57 -2.59 5.28
C THR A 166 -1.54 -2.13 3.83
N ASP A 167 -1.89 -3.04 2.92
CA ASP A 167 -2.25 -2.65 1.55
C ASP A 167 -3.79 -2.57 1.50
N PRO A 168 -4.38 -1.36 1.57
CA PRO A 168 -5.81 -1.21 1.78
C PRO A 168 -6.62 -1.71 0.59
N LEU A 169 -6.11 -1.55 -0.64
CA LEU A 169 -6.77 -2.11 -1.83
C LEU A 169 -6.65 -3.65 -1.86
N GLY A 170 -5.49 -4.19 -1.46
CA GLY A 170 -5.29 -5.65 -1.42
C GLY A 170 -6.26 -6.39 -0.50
N ILE A 171 -6.76 -5.74 0.56
CA ILE A 171 -7.73 -6.32 1.49
C ILE A 171 -9.18 -5.88 1.20
N GLU A 172 -9.37 -4.91 0.31
CA GLU A 172 -10.65 -4.26 0.05
C GLU A 172 -11.79 -5.21 -0.34
N PRO A 173 -11.56 -6.26 -1.15
CA PRO A 173 -12.62 -7.21 -1.48
C PRO A 173 -13.27 -7.85 -0.25
N ALA A 174 -12.49 -8.08 0.81
CA ALA A 174 -12.99 -8.60 2.07
C ALA A 174 -13.49 -7.50 3.01
N THR A 175 -12.85 -6.33 3.01
CA THR A 175 -13.09 -5.32 4.05
C THR A 175 -14.09 -4.25 3.68
N GLY A 176 -14.11 -3.77 2.44
CA GLY A 176 -14.88 -2.58 2.03
C GLY A 176 -14.48 -1.29 2.76
N SER A 177 -13.34 -1.28 3.46
CA SER A 177 -12.94 -0.17 4.33
C SER A 177 -12.40 1.02 3.55
N LEU A 178 -11.69 0.76 2.44
CA LEU A 178 -11.11 1.79 1.60
C LEU A 178 -12.19 2.54 0.83
N SER A 179 -13.18 1.85 0.24
CA SER A 179 -14.31 2.50 -0.44
C SER A 179 -15.09 3.42 0.52
N ALA A 180 -15.34 2.96 1.75
CA ALA A 180 -16.00 3.77 2.77
C ALA A 180 -15.18 5.00 3.14
N LEU A 181 -13.85 4.85 3.33
CA LEU A 181 -12.97 5.96 3.65
C LEU A 181 -12.88 6.98 2.52
N ILE A 182 -12.75 6.53 1.26
CA ILE A 182 -12.70 7.39 0.08
C ILE A 182 -14.01 8.20 -0.04
N SER A 183 -15.15 7.54 0.13
CA SER A 183 -16.46 8.21 0.07
C SER A 183 -16.60 9.26 1.17
N ALA A 184 -16.15 8.95 2.39
CA ALA A 184 -16.16 9.91 3.49
C ALA A 184 -15.31 11.14 3.21
N PHE A 185 -14.11 10.97 2.66
CA PHE A 185 -13.26 12.10 2.24
C PHE A 185 -13.88 12.89 1.09
N GLY A 186 -14.49 12.22 0.11
CA GLY A 186 -15.21 12.86 -0.99
C GLY A 186 -16.34 13.77 -0.52
N ALA A 187 -17.02 13.39 0.57
CA ALA A 187 -18.10 14.17 1.17
C ALA A 187 -17.63 15.35 2.05
N TRP A 188 -16.33 15.50 2.31
CA TRP A 188 -15.84 16.62 3.12
C TRP A 188 -15.87 17.95 2.35
N GLU A 189 -16.29 19.00 3.04
CA GLU A 189 -16.19 20.39 2.59
C GLU A 189 -15.01 21.10 3.27
N ALA A 190 -13.81 20.53 3.14
CA ALA A 190 -12.57 21.02 3.77
C ALA A 190 -11.35 20.76 2.89
N ASP A 191 -10.29 21.56 2.98
CA ASP A 191 -9.06 21.29 2.21
C ASP A 191 -8.27 20.10 2.81
N ALA A 192 -8.48 18.92 2.22
CA ALA A 192 -7.94 17.66 2.70
C ALA A 192 -7.78 16.64 1.58
N GLN A 193 -6.80 15.76 1.76
CA GLN A 193 -6.46 14.70 0.82
C GLN A 193 -6.26 13.37 1.53
N LEU A 194 -7.01 12.36 1.10
CA LEU A 194 -6.71 10.96 1.38
C LEU A 194 -5.66 10.47 0.39
N ARG A 195 -4.72 9.65 0.85
CA ARG A 195 -3.74 9.03 -0.03
C ARG A 195 -3.43 7.62 0.44
N PHE A 196 -3.25 6.72 -0.52
CA PHE A 196 -2.88 5.34 -0.27
C PHE A 196 -1.99 4.82 -1.40
N THR A 197 -1.11 3.90 -1.07
CA THR A 197 -0.26 3.18 -2.02
C THR A 197 -0.66 1.71 -2.01
N THR A 198 -0.66 1.08 -3.19
CA THR A 198 -0.98 -0.34 -3.34
C THR A 198 -0.05 -1.05 -4.33
N LYS A 199 0.05 -2.38 -4.20
CA LYS A 199 0.62 -3.30 -5.20
C LYS A 199 -0.44 -4.19 -5.87
N TYR A 200 -1.72 -3.84 -5.73
CA TYR A 200 -2.85 -4.55 -6.32
C TYR A 200 -3.50 -3.71 -7.44
N ASP A 201 -4.12 -4.38 -8.40
CA ASP A 201 -4.71 -3.81 -9.61
C ASP A 201 -6.26 -3.87 -9.63
N ALA A 202 -6.88 -4.52 -8.64
CA ALA A 202 -8.32 -4.70 -8.53
C ALA A 202 -9.06 -3.41 -8.08
N VAL A 203 -8.90 -2.32 -8.85
CA VAL A 203 -9.43 -0.99 -8.54
C VAL A 203 -10.92 -0.80 -8.82
N GLY A 204 -11.57 -1.77 -9.48
CA GLY A 204 -12.97 -1.68 -9.91
C GLY A 204 -13.95 -1.09 -8.88
N PRO A 205 -13.96 -1.58 -7.61
CA PRO A 205 -14.86 -1.04 -6.57
C PRO A 205 -14.64 0.43 -6.19
N LEU A 206 -13.56 1.05 -6.67
CA LEU A 206 -13.22 2.44 -6.37
C LEU A 206 -13.61 3.40 -7.51
N LEU A 207 -13.73 2.92 -8.75
CA LEU A 207 -13.80 3.78 -9.94
C LEU A 207 -15.01 4.71 -9.93
N ASP A 208 -16.16 4.25 -9.43
CA ASP A 208 -17.43 4.99 -9.46
C ASP A 208 -17.73 5.74 -8.15
N LEU A 209 -16.77 5.81 -7.22
CA LEU A 209 -16.99 6.50 -5.94
C LEU A 209 -17.00 8.02 -6.14
N GLU A 210 -17.85 8.75 -5.40
CA GLU A 210 -17.84 10.22 -5.38
C GLU A 210 -16.64 10.79 -4.61
N HIS A 211 -15.41 10.53 -5.08
CA HIS A 211 -14.17 10.94 -4.39
C HIS A 211 -13.87 12.46 -4.52
N ARG A 212 -14.54 13.18 -5.43
CA ARG A 212 -14.43 14.64 -5.66
C ARG A 212 -12.99 15.17 -5.76
N GLY A 213 -12.09 14.37 -6.35
CA GLY A 213 -10.66 14.69 -6.44
C GLY A 213 -9.90 14.74 -5.10
N ARG A 214 -10.51 14.35 -3.97
CA ARG A 214 -9.95 14.39 -2.60
C ARG A 214 -9.18 13.13 -2.20
N THR A 215 -8.90 12.28 -3.17
CA THR A 215 -8.11 11.06 -2.95
C THR A 215 -7.02 10.97 -4.02
N ARG A 216 -5.79 10.69 -3.57
CA ARG A 216 -4.67 10.28 -4.42
C ARG A 216 -4.39 8.79 -4.29
N MET A 217 -4.62 8.05 -5.36
CA MET A 217 -4.21 6.65 -5.47
C MET A 217 -2.76 6.58 -5.97
N ARG A 218 -1.93 5.73 -5.34
CA ARG A 218 -0.55 5.51 -5.78
C ARG A 218 -0.31 4.04 -6.09
N ALA A 219 0.35 3.78 -7.20
CA ALA A 219 0.86 2.45 -7.51
C ALA A 219 2.30 2.33 -7.01
N SER A 220 2.59 1.31 -6.21
CA SER A 220 3.96 0.95 -5.90
C SER A 220 4.53 0.11 -7.04
N VAL A 221 5.63 0.56 -7.62
CA VAL A 221 6.22 -0.02 -8.81
C VAL A 221 7.72 -0.26 -8.64
N ASN A 222 8.23 -1.22 -9.39
CA ASN A 222 9.64 -1.56 -9.48
C ASN A 222 9.88 -2.22 -10.85
N PRO A 223 11.11 -2.27 -11.38
CA PRO A 223 11.39 -2.98 -12.62
C PRO A 223 10.94 -4.44 -12.55
N ALA A 224 10.48 -4.97 -13.70
CA ALA A 224 9.93 -6.32 -13.78
C ALA A 224 10.87 -7.39 -13.21
N GLY A 225 12.19 -7.23 -13.39
CA GLY A 225 13.20 -8.14 -12.82
C GLY A 225 13.12 -8.26 -11.30
N TYR A 226 12.65 -7.24 -10.57
CA TYR A 226 12.51 -7.26 -9.12
C TYR A 226 11.19 -7.84 -8.63
N ALA A 227 10.25 -8.17 -9.54
CA ALA A 227 8.98 -8.81 -9.19
C ALA A 227 9.16 -10.16 -8.46
N ARG A 228 10.31 -10.83 -8.64
CA ARG A 228 10.71 -12.02 -7.87
C ARG A 228 10.70 -11.81 -6.35
N PHE A 229 10.84 -10.56 -5.90
CA PHE A 229 10.78 -10.18 -4.48
C PHE A 229 9.38 -9.72 -4.04
N GLU A 230 8.37 -9.75 -4.91
CA GLU A 230 7.03 -9.19 -4.67
C GLU A 230 5.93 -10.26 -4.73
N GLY A 231 6.15 -11.41 -4.07
CA GLY A 231 5.19 -12.52 -4.06
C GLY A 231 3.79 -12.09 -3.61
N GLY A 232 2.74 -12.68 -4.17
CA GLY A 232 1.36 -12.40 -3.78
C GLY A 232 0.78 -11.07 -4.27
N THR A 233 1.55 -10.25 -4.99
CA THR A 233 1.09 -8.96 -5.54
C THR A 233 0.71 -9.04 -7.02
N SER A 234 0.15 -7.98 -7.59
CA SER A 234 -0.16 -7.90 -9.04
C SER A 234 1.11 -7.62 -9.83
N ALA A 235 1.17 -8.02 -11.11
CA ALA A 235 2.28 -7.64 -11.97
C ALA A 235 2.35 -6.11 -12.14
N VAL A 236 3.55 -5.56 -12.30
CA VAL A 236 3.73 -4.09 -12.39
C VAL A 236 2.97 -3.50 -13.58
N ALA A 237 2.97 -4.16 -14.74
CA ALA A 237 2.17 -3.75 -15.89
C ALA A 237 0.67 -3.61 -15.55
N ALA A 238 0.10 -4.57 -14.82
CA ALA A 238 -1.30 -4.50 -14.40
C ALA A 238 -1.56 -3.36 -13.39
N ARG A 239 -0.59 -3.05 -12.52
CA ARG A 239 -0.66 -1.87 -11.63
C ARG A 239 -0.65 -0.56 -12.41
N LEU A 240 0.10 -0.48 -13.52
CA LEU A 240 0.09 0.70 -14.39
C LEU A 240 -1.25 0.87 -15.13
N VAL A 241 -1.84 -0.24 -15.61
CA VAL A 241 -3.21 -0.23 -16.16
C VAL A 241 -4.21 0.24 -15.12
N ALA A 242 -4.13 -0.27 -13.88
CA ALA A 242 -5.00 0.19 -12.80
C ALA A 242 -4.79 1.67 -12.45
N LEU A 243 -3.54 2.16 -12.45
CA LEU A 243 -3.22 3.57 -12.24
C LEU A 243 -3.86 4.47 -13.30
N ARG A 244 -3.81 4.05 -14.58
CA ARG A 244 -4.48 4.74 -15.68
C ARG A 244 -5.99 4.81 -15.46
N ARG A 245 -6.63 3.68 -15.14
CA ARG A 245 -8.09 3.61 -14.87
C ARG A 245 -8.50 4.56 -13.74
N MET A 246 -7.69 4.65 -12.68
CA MET A 246 -7.95 5.59 -11.58
C MET A 246 -7.86 7.05 -12.05
N ALA A 247 -6.87 7.40 -12.87
CA ALA A 247 -6.78 8.74 -13.46
C ALA A 247 -7.96 9.06 -14.38
N GLU A 248 -8.39 8.11 -15.22
CA GLU A 248 -9.57 8.27 -16.09
C GLU A 248 -10.88 8.44 -15.29
N ALA A 249 -10.97 7.82 -14.11
CA ALA A 249 -12.05 8.03 -13.15
C ALA A 249 -11.96 9.38 -12.41
N GLY A 250 -10.91 10.19 -12.64
CA GLY A 250 -10.75 11.52 -12.05
C GLY A 250 -9.97 11.54 -10.73
N TYR A 251 -9.39 10.42 -10.30
CA TYR A 251 -8.48 10.43 -9.16
C TYR A 251 -7.19 11.17 -9.50
N ARG A 252 -6.62 11.85 -8.51
CA ARG A 252 -5.21 12.22 -8.57
C ARG A 252 -4.37 10.95 -8.45
N ILE A 253 -3.27 10.85 -9.18
CA ILE A 253 -2.44 9.63 -9.18
C ILE A 253 -1.01 9.87 -8.71
N GLY A 254 -0.31 8.80 -8.36
CA GLY A 254 1.11 8.86 -8.08
C GLY A 254 1.81 7.52 -8.16
N LEU A 255 3.13 7.56 -8.11
CA LEU A 255 4.00 6.40 -8.12
C LEU A 255 4.81 6.37 -6.85
N THR A 256 4.86 5.19 -6.24
CA THR A 256 5.81 4.89 -5.18
C THR A 256 6.86 3.93 -5.73
N ILE A 257 7.95 4.48 -6.26
CA ILE A 257 9.07 3.66 -6.75
C ILE A 257 9.84 3.19 -5.52
N ALA A 258 9.51 1.99 -5.06
CA ALA A 258 9.97 1.49 -3.76
C ALA A 258 9.86 -0.04 -3.61
N PRO A 259 10.87 -0.67 -3.00
CA PRO A 259 12.18 -0.10 -2.69
C PRO A 259 13.04 0.04 -3.95
N ILE A 260 13.76 1.15 -4.09
CA ILE A 260 14.78 1.31 -5.13
C ILE A 260 15.96 0.40 -4.78
N ILE A 261 16.28 -0.54 -5.68
CA ILE A 261 17.33 -1.55 -5.51
C ILE A 261 18.47 -1.25 -6.48
N ALA A 262 19.65 -0.94 -5.93
CA ALA A 262 20.89 -0.74 -6.67
C ALA A 262 21.60 -2.09 -6.91
N ALA A 263 21.04 -2.91 -7.78
CA ALA A 263 21.68 -4.13 -8.29
C ALA A 263 22.34 -3.85 -9.65
N ASP A 264 23.20 -4.74 -10.13
CA ASP A 264 23.83 -4.58 -11.45
C ASP A 264 22.77 -4.36 -12.56
N GLY A 265 23.02 -3.36 -13.40
CA GLY A 265 22.09 -2.96 -14.47
C GLY A 265 20.85 -2.18 -14.01
N TRP A 266 20.81 -1.68 -12.77
CA TRP A 266 19.67 -0.92 -12.23
C TRP A 266 19.29 0.29 -13.10
N GLU A 267 20.25 1.00 -13.70
CA GLU A 267 19.98 2.18 -14.54
C GLU A 267 19.10 1.84 -15.73
N ARG A 268 19.45 0.77 -16.45
CA ARG A 268 18.63 0.29 -17.57
C ARG A 268 17.25 -0.15 -17.08
N ALA A 269 17.21 -0.95 -16.01
CA ALA A 269 15.96 -1.49 -15.48
C ALA A 269 14.97 -0.40 -15.02
N TYR A 270 15.45 0.65 -14.36
CA TYR A 270 14.63 1.79 -13.98
C TYR A 270 14.32 2.72 -15.15
N GLY A 271 15.21 2.82 -16.14
CA GLY A 271 14.95 3.54 -17.38
C GLY A 271 13.78 2.94 -18.15
N GLU A 272 13.76 1.61 -18.28
CA GLU A 272 12.66 0.84 -18.87
C GLU A 272 11.35 1.05 -18.08
N LEU A 273 11.38 0.93 -16.74
CA LEU A 273 10.20 1.19 -15.90
C LEU A 273 9.62 2.60 -16.11
N ILE A 274 10.48 3.63 -16.18
CA ILE A 274 10.03 5.01 -16.37
C ILE A 274 9.44 5.21 -17.77
N ALA A 275 9.97 4.53 -18.79
CA ALA A 275 9.39 4.51 -20.12
C ALA A 275 8.02 3.82 -20.13
N ASP A 276 7.88 2.64 -19.49
CA ASP A 276 6.60 1.92 -19.37
C ASP A 276 5.52 2.78 -18.69
N VAL A 277 5.91 3.56 -17.67
CA VAL A 277 5.03 4.53 -17.01
C VAL A 277 4.56 5.61 -17.98
N ALA A 278 5.48 6.17 -18.77
CA ALA A 278 5.15 7.22 -19.74
C ALA A 278 4.17 6.69 -20.79
N ASP A 279 4.41 5.49 -21.30
CA ASP A 279 3.54 4.83 -22.27
C ASP A 279 2.16 4.54 -21.69
N ALA A 280 2.08 3.99 -20.48
CA ALA A 280 0.81 3.68 -19.83
C ALA A 280 -0.05 4.94 -19.57
N LEU A 281 0.59 6.07 -19.28
CA LEU A 281 -0.09 7.33 -18.98
C LEU A 281 -0.22 8.26 -20.20
N ALA A 282 0.22 7.83 -21.38
CA ALA A 282 0.15 8.62 -22.60
C ALA A 282 -1.30 9.05 -22.91
N GLY A 283 -1.46 10.31 -23.32
CA GLY A 283 -2.75 10.90 -23.67
C GLY A 283 -3.67 11.25 -22.50
N LEU A 284 -3.29 11.00 -21.25
CA LEU A 284 -4.07 11.47 -20.09
C LEU A 284 -3.89 12.99 -19.90
N PRO A 285 -4.98 13.77 -19.81
CA PRO A 285 -4.89 15.19 -19.52
C PRO A 285 -4.55 15.41 -18.04
N ASP A 286 -3.41 16.05 -17.77
CA ASP A 286 -2.91 16.52 -16.46
C ASP A 286 -3.39 15.71 -15.23
N PRO A 287 -2.89 14.46 -15.06
CA PRO A 287 -3.37 13.58 -14.00
C PRO A 287 -2.81 13.93 -12.61
N ASP A 288 -2.18 15.11 -12.45
CA ASP A 288 -1.43 15.53 -11.26
C ASP A 288 -0.47 14.43 -10.78
N LEU A 289 0.38 13.91 -11.67
CA LEU A 289 1.24 12.77 -11.38
C LEU A 289 2.34 13.15 -10.36
N THR A 290 2.38 12.44 -9.23
CA THR A 290 3.44 12.61 -8.22
C THR A 290 4.33 11.37 -8.07
N LEU A 291 5.60 11.58 -7.71
CA LEU A 291 6.57 10.50 -7.51
C LEU A 291 7.16 10.55 -6.10
N GLU A 292 7.16 9.38 -5.45
CA GLU A 292 7.75 9.13 -4.14
C GLU A 292 8.88 8.09 -4.32
N LEU A 293 10.12 8.52 -4.11
CA LEU A 293 11.31 7.72 -4.40
C LEU A 293 11.93 7.22 -3.09
N ILE A 294 11.90 5.90 -2.89
CA ILE A 294 12.26 5.31 -1.59
C ILE A 294 13.29 4.22 -1.81
N THR A 295 14.51 4.45 -1.34
CA THR A 295 15.61 3.48 -1.43
C THR A 295 15.43 2.29 -0.51
N HIS A 296 15.94 1.14 -0.96
CA HIS A 296 15.96 -0.07 -0.15
C HIS A 296 16.70 0.18 1.16
N ARG A 297 16.05 -0.22 2.25
CA ARG A 297 16.55 -0.13 3.61
C ARG A 297 16.03 -1.31 4.44
N TYR A 298 16.78 -1.70 5.44
CA TYR A 298 16.38 -2.76 6.37
C TYR A 298 16.93 -2.47 7.77
N THR A 299 16.35 -3.09 8.78
CA THR A 299 16.90 -3.14 10.14
C THR A 299 17.45 -4.55 10.41
N PRO A 300 18.33 -4.73 11.41
CA PRO A 300 18.74 -6.07 11.83
C PRO A 300 17.54 -6.99 12.11
N GLY A 301 16.51 -6.45 12.79
CA GLY A 301 15.29 -7.19 13.12
C GLY A 301 14.47 -7.59 11.90
N SER A 302 14.27 -6.66 10.95
CA SER A 302 13.52 -7.00 9.72
C SER A 302 14.28 -8.02 8.88
N LYS A 303 15.60 -7.90 8.77
CA LYS A 303 16.46 -8.85 8.06
C LYS A 303 16.31 -10.27 8.63
N ALA A 304 16.47 -10.45 9.95
CA ALA A 304 16.37 -11.76 10.59
C ALA A 304 15.00 -12.43 10.38
N VAL A 305 13.91 -11.64 10.46
CA VAL A 305 12.56 -12.16 10.18
C VAL A 305 12.40 -12.55 8.71
N LEU A 306 12.88 -11.73 7.78
CA LEU A 306 12.80 -11.99 6.34
C LEU A 306 13.63 -13.22 5.94
N GLU A 307 14.81 -13.42 6.52
CA GLU A 307 15.65 -14.61 6.29
C GLU A 307 14.98 -15.89 6.79
N THR A 308 14.17 -15.80 7.85
CA THR A 308 13.35 -16.93 8.33
C THR A 308 12.22 -17.26 7.36
N TRP A 309 11.53 -16.25 6.83
CA TRP A 309 10.41 -16.45 5.89
C TRP A 309 10.86 -16.83 4.49
N TYR A 310 12.00 -16.30 4.03
CA TYR A 310 12.51 -16.44 2.67
C TYR A 310 14.01 -16.82 2.68
N PRO A 311 14.38 -18.01 3.19
CA PRO A 311 15.79 -18.40 3.31
C PRO A 311 16.52 -18.53 1.95
N GLY A 312 15.77 -18.63 0.85
CA GLY A 312 16.32 -18.65 -0.53
C GLY A 312 16.24 -17.30 -1.26
N SER A 313 15.94 -16.20 -0.56
CA SER A 313 15.86 -14.88 -1.19
C SER A 313 17.24 -14.41 -1.65
N ALA A 314 17.35 -14.02 -2.93
CA ALA A 314 18.56 -13.40 -3.50
C ALA A 314 18.60 -11.87 -3.29
N LEU A 315 17.83 -11.33 -2.34
CA LEU A 315 17.84 -9.91 -2.04
C LEU A 315 19.05 -9.57 -1.16
N ASP A 316 19.92 -8.69 -1.65
CA ASP A 316 21.10 -8.28 -0.91
C ASP A 316 20.75 -7.38 0.30
N MET A 317 20.97 -7.94 1.48
CA MET A 317 20.92 -7.29 2.80
C MET A 317 22.27 -7.43 3.53
N GLY A 318 23.37 -7.59 2.78
CA GLY A 318 24.75 -7.55 3.26
C GLY A 318 25.22 -6.14 3.61
N PRO A 319 26.35 -6.02 4.34
CA PRO A 319 26.90 -4.73 4.74
C PRO A 319 27.53 -3.94 3.56
N ASP A 320 27.87 -4.61 2.47
CA ASP A 320 28.54 -4.00 1.33
C ASP A 320 27.64 -2.99 0.63
N GLY A 321 28.19 -1.82 0.28
CA GLY A 321 27.41 -0.71 -0.31
C GLY A 321 26.36 -0.12 0.65
N ARG A 322 26.42 -0.43 1.96
CA ARG A 322 25.50 0.08 2.97
C ARG A 322 26.17 1.04 3.94
N ALA A 323 25.37 1.96 4.48
CA ALA A 323 25.71 2.80 5.61
C ALA A 323 24.71 2.59 6.76
N GLU A 324 25.22 2.50 7.98
CA GLU A 324 24.41 2.49 9.20
C GLU A 324 23.85 3.89 9.47
N LYS A 325 22.55 3.99 9.72
CA LYS A 325 21.89 5.21 10.19
C LYS A 325 21.15 4.94 11.48
N ARG A 326 21.43 5.76 12.50
CA ARG A 326 20.69 5.79 13.76
C ARG A 326 19.51 6.74 13.65
N THR A 327 18.34 6.30 14.08
CA THR A 327 17.16 7.15 14.18
C THR A 327 17.22 8.00 15.44
N LYS A 328 16.37 9.03 15.53
CA LYS A 328 16.20 9.87 16.73
C LYS A 328 15.89 9.06 17.99
N PHE A 329 15.30 7.87 17.85
CA PHE A 329 14.92 6.98 18.94
C PHE A 329 15.95 5.86 19.20
N GLY A 330 17.15 5.97 18.63
CA GLY A 330 18.25 5.04 18.86
C GLY A 330 18.19 3.74 18.04
N SER A 331 17.12 3.52 17.26
CA SER A 331 17.05 2.34 16.38
C SER A 331 18.00 2.48 15.19
N VAL A 332 18.53 1.35 14.73
CA VAL A 332 19.48 1.28 13.61
C VAL A 332 18.76 0.79 12.35
N LYS A 333 19.08 1.42 11.22
CA LYS A 333 18.72 0.95 9.88
C LYS A 333 19.92 1.05 8.93
N PHE A 334 19.99 0.14 7.98
CA PHE A 334 20.95 0.18 6.88
C PHE A 334 20.29 0.80 5.65
N VAL A 335 20.98 1.75 5.04
CA VAL A 335 20.63 2.39 3.76
C VAL A 335 21.81 2.26 2.81
N TYR A 336 21.67 2.62 1.54
CA TYR A 336 22.83 2.71 0.66
C TYR A 336 23.84 3.77 1.13
N ASP A 337 25.11 3.55 0.81
CA ASP A 337 26.18 4.53 1.06
C ASP A 337 25.94 5.85 0.29
N ALA A 338 26.71 6.89 0.64
CA ALA A 338 26.52 8.21 0.08
C ALA A 338 26.80 8.30 -1.43
N GLY A 339 27.74 7.50 -1.96
CA GLY A 339 28.06 7.45 -3.38
C GLY A 339 26.91 6.85 -4.18
N THR A 340 26.45 5.67 -3.75
CA THR A 340 25.31 4.96 -4.34
C THR A 340 24.04 5.82 -4.29
N MET A 341 23.76 6.48 -3.16
CA MET A 341 22.62 7.38 -3.02
C MET A 341 22.66 8.57 -3.99
N ARG A 342 23.85 9.16 -4.23
CA ARG A 342 24.01 10.26 -5.20
C ARG A 342 23.78 9.78 -6.64
N ALA A 343 24.34 8.62 -7.00
CA ALA A 343 24.18 8.04 -8.34
C ALA A 343 22.71 7.75 -8.66
N LEU A 344 22.02 7.04 -7.76
CA LEU A 344 20.59 6.76 -7.92
C LEU A 344 19.78 8.06 -8.04
N ARG A 345 19.99 9.01 -7.11
CA ARG A 345 19.23 10.27 -7.12
C ARG A 345 19.42 11.06 -8.41
N GLY A 346 20.67 11.22 -8.87
CA GLY A 346 20.98 11.93 -10.10
C GLY A 346 20.35 11.28 -11.34
N PHE A 347 20.37 9.94 -11.40
CA PHE A 347 19.68 9.19 -12.46
C PHE A 347 18.17 9.45 -12.46
N PHE A 348 17.49 9.30 -11.31
CA PHE A 348 16.05 9.46 -11.25
C PHE A 348 15.64 10.90 -11.56
N GLU A 349 16.30 11.90 -10.98
CA GLU A 349 16.00 13.32 -11.25
C GLU A 349 16.16 13.65 -12.75
N THR A 350 17.25 13.18 -13.38
CA THR A 350 17.50 13.42 -14.81
C THR A 350 16.50 12.67 -15.70
N THR A 351 16.25 11.41 -15.41
CA THR A 351 15.40 10.56 -16.26
C THR A 351 13.93 10.94 -16.15
N ILE A 352 13.44 11.22 -14.95
CA ILE A 352 12.07 11.69 -14.72
C ILE A 352 11.86 13.03 -15.41
N ALA A 353 12.77 14.00 -15.25
CA ALA A 353 12.63 15.30 -15.90
C ALA A 353 12.57 15.20 -17.44
N ARG A 354 13.26 14.22 -18.02
CA ARG A 354 13.26 13.98 -19.48
C ARG A 354 12.02 13.23 -19.96
N VAL A 355 11.60 12.18 -19.26
CA VAL A 355 10.59 11.22 -19.75
C VAL A 355 9.18 11.52 -19.23
N LEU A 356 9.08 12.11 -18.03
CA LEU A 356 7.84 12.47 -17.35
C LEU A 356 7.88 13.94 -16.88
N PRO A 357 8.04 14.92 -17.80
CA PRO A 357 8.25 16.32 -17.43
C PRO A 357 7.10 16.96 -16.64
N GLN A 358 5.89 16.43 -16.74
CA GLN A 358 4.70 16.84 -15.99
C GLN A 358 4.71 16.36 -14.53
N ALA A 359 5.58 15.42 -14.17
CA ALA A 359 5.50 14.72 -12.91
C ALA A 359 6.25 15.44 -11.78
N ARG A 360 5.66 15.50 -10.59
CA ARG A 360 6.27 16.14 -9.41
C ARG A 360 6.95 15.11 -8.52
N ILE A 361 8.28 15.18 -8.39
CA ILE A 361 8.99 14.41 -7.36
C ILE A 361 8.72 15.06 -6.00
N LEU A 362 8.00 14.35 -5.12
CA LEU A 362 7.66 14.86 -3.79
C LEU A 362 8.84 14.73 -2.82
N TYR A 363 9.53 13.60 -2.84
CA TYR A 363 10.67 13.35 -1.96
C TYR A 363 11.52 12.15 -2.40
N TRP A 364 12.74 12.11 -1.86
CA TRP A 364 13.74 11.05 -1.97
C TRP A 364 14.19 10.64 -0.56
N THR A 365 14.17 9.35 -0.20
CA THR A 365 14.53 8.89 1.16
C THR A 365 15.14 7.51 1.29
#